data_AF-A0A2V6J6Z9-F1
#
_entry.id   AF-A0A2V6J6Z9-F1
#
_cell.length_a   1.000
_cell.length_b   1.000
_cell.length_c   1.000
_cell.angle_alpha   90.00
_cell.angle_beta   90.00
_cell.angle_gamma   90.00
#
_symmetry.space_group_name_H-M   'P 1'
#
loop_
_entity.id
_entity.type
_entity.pdbx_description
1 polymer ?
#
loop_
_entity_poly.entity_id
_entity_poly.type
_entity_poly.pdbx_seq_one_letter_code
_entity_poly.pdbx_strand_id
1 'polypeptide(L)'
;MADTYVPLISSGIAGPLGVLHLPRLWQKVSLEEAGKLASGYPGVGKGFDAMTLAALGLEEQAVREYIRQSKPTYPQFEAWVEQNAKSLNRDAVEKHNASVRGYNHDDETRRGILGACKIADDASSP
;
A
#
# COMPACT_ATOMS: atom_id res chain seq x y z
N MET A 1 4.27 -25.45 4.33
CA MET A 1 3.79 -24.17 3.78
C MET A 1 4.15 -23.08 4.78
N ALA A 2 4.46 -21.86 4.35
CA ALA A 2 4.77 -20.78 5.28
C ALA A 2 3.51 -20.40 6.08
N ASP A 3 3.64 -20.21 7.39
CA ASP A 3 2.51 -19.84 8.26
C ASP A 3 2.06 -18.39 8.06
N THR A 4 2.95 -17.56 7.52
CA THR A 4 2.74 -16.15 7.19
C THR A 4 3.30 -15.81 5.81
N TYR A 5 2.82 -14.72 5.21
CA TYR A 5 3.14 -14.31 3.86
C TYR A 5 3.63 -12.87 3.81
N VAL A 6 4.68 -12.64 3.04
CA VAL A 6 5.08 -11.29 2.64
C VAL A 6 4.09 -10.78 1.58
N PRO A 7 3.72 -9.49 1.57
CA PRO A 7 2.85 -8.95 0.53
C PRO A 7 3.56 -9.02 -0.83
N LEU A 8 2.94 -9.70 -1.79
CA LEU A 8 3.49 -10.02 -3.11
C LEU A 8 3.14 -8.98 -4.18
N ILE A 9 2.11 -8.16 -3.97
CA ILE A 9 1.75 -7.11 -4.93
C ILE A 9 2.64 -5.89 -4.69
N SER A 10 3.39 -5.43 -5.69
CA SER A 10 4.24 -4.24 -5.57
C SER A 10 3.44 -2.94 -5.32
N SER A 11 4.03 -1.98 -4.62
CA SER A 11 3.43 -0.66 -4.37
C SER A 11 3.19 0.14 -5.66
N GLY A 12 3.94 -0.17 -6.73
CA GLY A 12 3.82 0.48 -8.04
C GLY A 12 2.68 -0.05 -8.92
N ILE A 13 1.80 -0.93 -8.41
CA ILE A 13 0.66 -1.48 -9.15
C ILE A 13 -0.61 -0.71 -8.81
N ALA A 14 -1.43 -0.45 -9.83
CA ALA A 14 -2.79 0.05 -9.70
C ALA A 14 -3.80 -0.97 -10.24
N GLY A 15 -5.02 -0.93 -9.69
CA GLY A 15 -6.20 -1.57 -10.27
C GLY A 15 -6.98 -0.64 -11.21
N PRO A 16 -8.20 -1.04 -11.61
CA PRO A 16 -9.13 -0.24 -12.40
C PRO A 16 -9.32 1.23 -11.99
N LEU A 17 -9.30 1.57 -10.69
CA LEU A 17 -9.41 2.97 -10.24
C LEU A 17 -8.14 3.79 -10.52
N GLY A 18 -7.08 3.18 -11.02
CA GLY A 18 -5.82 3.85 -11.34
C GLY A 18 -5.01 4.26 -10.11
N VAL A 19 -5.42 3.91 -8.89
CA VAL A 19 -4.76 4.29 -7.65
C VAL A 19 -3.57 3.35 -7.38
N LEU A 20 -2.35 3.87 -7.46
CA LEU A 20 -1.14 3.13 -7.09
C LEU A 20 -1.21 2.72 -5.62
N HIS A 21 -0.63 1.56 -5.32
CA HIS A 21 -0.53 0.95 -4.00
C HIS A 21 -1.85 0.42 -3.41
N LEU A 22 -3.02 0.80 -3.95
CA LEU A 22 -4.32 0.31 -3.46
C LEU A 22 -4.44 -1.23 -3.47
N PRO A 23 -3.98 -1.96 -4.51
CA PRO A 23 -3.93 -3.42 -4.48
C PRO A 23 -3.05 -4.01 -3.37
N ARG A 24 -1.88 -3.39 -3.11
CA ARG A 24 -0.96 -3.84 -2.07
C ARG A 24 -1.54 -3.59 -0.68
N LEU A 25 -2.17 -2.42 -0.47
CA LEU A 25 -2.90 -2.09 0.77
C LEU A 25 -3.95 -3.15 1.09
N TRP A 26 -4.82 -3.48 0.12
CA TRP A 26 -5.84 -4.54 0.29
C TRP A 26 -5.22 -5.88 0.70
N GLN A 27 -4.17 -6.32 0.01
CA GLN A 27 -3.52 -7.60 0.32
C GLN A 27 -2.91 -7.60 1.73
N LYS A 28 -2.25 -6.50 2.12
CA LYS A 28 -1.64 -6.36 3.44
C LYS A 28 -2.68 -6.45 4.55
N VAL A 29 -3.75 -5.65 4.46
CA VAL A 29 -4.82 -5.66 5.47
C VAL A 29 -5.51 -7.01 5.49
N SER A 30 -5.79 -7.61 4.33
CA SER A 30 -6.41 -8.95 4.26
C SER A 30 -5.55 -10.03 4.94
N LEU A 31 -4.23 -9.98 4.78
CA LEU A 31 -3.31 -10.88 5.45
C LEU A 31 -3.24 -10.62 6.96
N GLU A 32 -3.24 -9.35 7.38
CA GLU A 32 -3.20 -8.98 8.80
C GLU A 32 -4.47 -9.44 9.53
N GLU A 33 -5.64 -9.12 9.00
CA GLU A 33 -6.94 -9.51 9.57
C GLU A 33 -7.15 -11.04 9.56
N ALA A 34 -6.42 -11.77 8.71
CA ALA A 34 -6.40 -13.23 8.70
C ALA A 34 -5.33 -13.84 9.65
N GLY A 35 -4.50 -13.03 10.31
CA GLY A 35 -3.37 -13.51 11.12
C GLY A 35 -2.28 -14.20 10.29
N LYS A 36 -2.12 -13.78 9.03
CA LYS A 36 -1.23 -14.38 8.02
C LYS A 36 -0.18 -13.42 7.47
N LEU A 37 -0.10 -12.19 7.96
CA LEU A 37 0.92 -11.24 7.53
C LEU A 37 2.28 -11.57 8.18
N ALA A 38 3.34 -11.59 7.37
CA ALA A 38 4.69 -11.86 7.86
C ALA A 38 5.20 -10.76 8.80
N SER A 39 5.99 -11.15 9.80
CA SER A 39 6.68 -10.23 10.70
C SER A 39 7.54 -9.23 9.92
N GLY A 40 7.55 -7.96 10.35
CA GLY A 40 8.21 -6.86 9.65
C GLY A 40 7.33 -6.08 8.67
N TYR A 41 6.10 -6.56 8.40
CA TYR A 41 5.11 -5.82 7.62
C TYR A 41 3.96 -5.38 8.53
N PRO A 42 3.72 -4.08 8.74
CA PRO A 42 2.48 -3.62 9.36
C PRO A 42 1.34 -3.75 8.33
N GLY A 43 0.11 -4.11 8.72
CA GLY A 43 -0.99 -4.14 7.74
C GLY A 43 -1.30 -2.76 7.16
N VAL A 44 -1.38 -1.74 8.02
CA VAL A 44 -1.37 -0.32 7.63
C VAL A 44 -0.16 0.37 8.26
N GLY A 45 0.84 0.70 7.44
CA GLY A 45 2.03 1.42 7.86
C GLY A 45 1.95 2.92 7.63
N LYS A 46 2.88 3.67 8.23
CA LYS A 46 2.96 5.14 8.12
C LYS A 46 3.43 5.67 6.74
N GLY A 47 3.87 4.78 5.85
CA GLY A 47 4.34 5.15 4.50
C GLY A 47 3.20 5.13 3.48
N PHE A 48 3.39 4.37 2.39
CA PHE A 48 2.43 4.30 1.29
C PHE A 48 0.98 3.98 1.71
N ASP A 49 0.77 3.14 2.73
CA ASP A 49 -0.59 2.82 3.19
C ASP A 49 -1.32 4.06 3.71
N ALA A 50 -0.70 4.79 4.65
CA ALA A 50 -1.24 6.05 5.16
C ALA A 50 -1.40 7.12 4.08
N MET A 51 -0.44 7.21 3.13
CA MET A 51 -0.55 8.12 1.98
C MET A 51 -1.77 7.80 1.11
N THR A 52 -1.99 6.53 0.77
CA THR A 52 -3.14 6.10 -0.04
C THR A 52 -4.45 6.35 0.69
N LEU A 53 -4.56 6.02 1.98
CA LEU A 53 -5.77 6.28 2.77
C LEU A 53 -6.08 7.78 2.85
N ALA A 54 -5.06 8.61 3.14
CA ALA A 54 -5.21 10.06 3.21
C ALA A 54 -5.62 10.67 1.86
N ALA A 55 -5.01 10.23 0.75
CA ALA A 55 -5.33 10.70 -0.59
C ALA A 55 -6.77 10.40 -1.01
N LEU A 56 -7.29 9.24 -0.60
CA LEU A 56 -8.67 8.83 -0.86
C LEU A 56 -9.67 9.40 0.16
N GLY A 57 -9.19 9.98 1.26
CA GLY A 57 -10.02 10.43 2.38
C GLY A 57 -10.72 9.28 3.12
N LEU A 58 -10.13 8.09 3.09
CA LEU A 58 -10.61 6.91 3.79
C LEU A 58 -10.09 6.86 5.22
N GLU A 59 -10.92 6.37 6.12
CA GLU A 59 -10.56 6.15 7.51
C GLU A 59 -10.03 4.71 7.69
N GLU A 60 -8.92 4.57 8.42
CA GLU A 60 -8.19 3.30 8.54
C GLU A 60 -9.07 2.19 9.15
N GLN A 61 -9.76 2.49 10.26
CA GLN A 61 -10.60 1.52 10.95
C GLN A 61 -11.76 1.04 10.07
N ALA A 62 -12.37 1.92 9.26
CA ALA A 62 -13.42 1.55 8.32
C ALA A 62 -12.93 0.58 7.24
N VAL A 63 -11.73 0.82 6.70
CA VAL A 63 -11.09 -0.09 5.73
C VAL A 63 -10.82 -1.46 6.36
N ARG A 64 -10.22 -1.46 7.55
CA ARG A 64 -9.92 -2.69 8.30
C ARG A 64 -11.18 -3.49 8.62
N GLU A 65 -12.21 -2.82 9.15
CA GLU A 65 -13.46 -3.44 9.52
C GLU A 65 -14.15 -4.08 8.30
N TYR A 66 -14.21 -3.35 7.18
CA TYR A 66 -14.80 -3.88 5.95
C TYR A 66 -14.06 -5.13 5.45
N ILE A 67 -12.72 -5.10 5.42
CA ILE A 67 -11.91 -6.25 4.99
C ILE A 67 -12.07 -7.43 5.95
N ARG A 68 -12.03 -7.19 7.26
CA ARG A 68 -12.18 -8.22 8.29
C ARG A 68 -13.53 -8.93 8.22
N GLN A 69 -14.61 -8.15 8.12
CA GLN A 69 -15.98 -8.68 8.10
C GLN A 69 -16.32 -9.36 6.77
N SER A 70 -15.98 -8.71 5.66
CA SER A 70 -16.47 -9.12 4.33
C SER A 70 -15.52 -10.05 3.58
N LYS A 71 -14.22 -10.06 3.94
CA LYS A 71 -13.16 -10.78 3.22
C LYS A 71 -13.24 -10.60 1.70
N PRO A 72 -13.30 -9.34 1.21
CA PRO A 72 -13.58 -9.07 -0.18
C PRO A 72 -12.42 -9.51 -1.07
N THR A 73 -12.74 -9.94 -2.30
CA THR A 73 -11.77 -9.96 -3.40
C THR A 73 -11.30 -8.53 -3.71
N TYR A 74 -10.16 -8.37 -4.38
CA TYR A 74 -9.68 -7.03 -4.73
C TYR A 74 -10.71 -6.19 -5.51
N PRO A 75 -11.40 -6.71 -6.55
CA PRO A 75 -12.43 -5.93 -7.24
C PRO A 75 -13.59 -5.50 -6.34
N GLN A 76 -14.01 -6.34 -5.38
CA GLN A 76 -15.05 -5.98 -4.41
C GLN A 76 -14.58 -4.89 -3.45
N PHE A 77 -13.33 -4.96 -3.00
CA PHE A 77 -12.72 -3.91 -2.19
C PHE A 77 -12.60 -2.61 -2.97
N GLU A 78 -12.17 -2.66 -4.22
CA GLU A 78 -12.02 -1.48 -5.06
C GLU A 78 -13.37 -0.82 -5.35
N ALA A 79 -14.43 -1.59 -5.60
CA ALA A 79 -15.79 -1.07 -5.71
C ALA A 79 -16.29 -0.43 -4.40
N TRP A 80 -15.92 -0.99 -3.24
CA TRP A 80 -16.22 -0.37 -1.95
C TRP A 80 -15.45 0.95 -1.78
N VAL A 81 -14.18 1.01 -2.21
CA VAL A 81 -13.39 2.25 -2.20
C VAL A 81 -14.04 3.31 -3.08
N GLU A 82 -14.51 2.95 -4.28
CA GLU A 82 -15.22 3.87 -5.18
C GLU A 82 -16.42 4.54 -4.51
N GLN A 83 -17.15 3.79 -3.67
CA GLN A 83 -18.35 4.28 -2.98
C GLN A 83 -18.04 5.09 -1.71
N ASN A 84 -16.91 4.84 -1.06
CA ASN A 84 -16.61 5.38 0.28
C ASN A 84 -15.48 6.43 0.30
N ALA A 85 -14.69 6.52 -0.77
CA ALA A 85 -13.63 7.51 -0.88
C ALA A 85 -14.23 8.92 -0.98
N LYS A 86 -13.69 9.84 -0.17
CA LYS A 86 -14.09 11.26 -0.19
C LYS A 86 -13.40 12.04 -1.30
N SER A 87 -12.27 11.52 -1.79
CA SER A 87 -11.44 12.16 -2.80
C SER A 87 -11.00 11.14 -3.85
N LEU A 88 -11.91 10.86 -4.78
CA LEU A 88 -11.65 9.98 -5.93
C LEU A 88 -12.01 10.72 -7.22
N ASN A 89 -11.10 11.58 -7.64
CA ASN A 89 -11.15 12.25 -8.94
C ASN A 89 -9.78 12.15 -9.61
N ARG A 90 -9.74 12.45 -10.92
CA ARG A 90 -8.54 12.30 -11.73
C ARG A 90 -7.32 13.03 -11.15
N ASP A 91 -7.48 14.30 -10.77
CA ASP A 91 -6.39 15.12 -10.27
C ASP A 91 -5.84 14.61 -8.93
N ALA A 92 -6.72 14.17 -8.03
CA ALA A 92 -6.35 13.56 -6.76
C ALA A 92 -5.58 12.25 -6.96
N VAL A 93 -6.05 11.39 -7.88
CA VAL A 93 -5.39 10.12 -8.21
C VAL A 93 -4.03 10.37 -8.87
N GLU A 94 -3.94 11.30 -9.82
CA GLU A 94 -2.67 11.66 -10.47
C GLU A 94 -1.66 12.23 -9.47
N LYS A 95 -2.09 13.10 -8.56
CA LYS A 95 -1.25 13.65 -7.48
C LYS A 95 -0.73 12.55 -6.55
N HIS A 96 -1.60 11.67 -6.08
CA HIS A 96 -1.21 10.52 -5.26
C HIS A 96 -0.21 9.62 -5.98
N ASN A 97 -0.50 9.29 -7.24
CA ASN A 97 0.37 8.43 -8.04
C ASN A 97 1.74 9.06 -8.29
N ALA A 98 1.81 10.39 -8.49
CA ALA A 98 3.07 11.11 -8.57
C ALA A 98 3.85 11.01 -7.25
N SER A 99 3.18 11.17 -6.10
CA SER A 99 3.79 10.96 -4.80
C SER A 99 4.30 9.53 -4.60
N VAL A 100 3.55 8.51 -5.00
CA VAL A 100 4.02 7.11 -4.90
C VAL A 100 5.25 6.85 -5.77
N ARG A 101 5.28 7.38 -7.00
CA ARG A 101 6.43 7.22 -7.91
C ARG A 101 7.66 8.01 -7.48
N GLY A 102 7.46 9.18 -6.87
CA GLY A 102 8.54 10.06 -6.40
C GLY A 102 8.91 9.86 -4.92
N TYR A 103 8.33 8.87 -4.24
CA TYR A 103 8.63 8.60 -2.85
C TYR A 103 9.99 7.93 -2.73
N ASN A 104 11.03 8.76 -2.61
CA ASN A 104 12.35 8.31 -2.23
C ASN A 104 12.37 8.21 -0.70
N HIS A 105 12.81 7.06 -0.18
CA HIS A 105 13.17 6.96 1.22
C HIS A 105 14.16 8.06 1.57
N ASP A 106 14.11 8.59 2.80
CA ASP A 106 15.15 9.51 3.25
C ASP A 106 16.54 8.88 3.07
N ASP A 107 17.55 9.72 2.92
CA ASP A 107 18.89 9.28 2.56
C ASP A 107 19.47 8.25 3.55
N GLU A 108 19.07 8.32 4.81
CA GLU A 108 19.51 7.39 5.85
C GLU A 108 18.89 6.00 5.66
N THR A 109 17.59 5.95 5.43
CA THR A 109 16.86 4.71 5.15
C THR A 109 17.33 4.06 3.85
N ARG A 110 17.53 4.86 2.80
CA ARG A 110 18.08 4.39 1.51
C ARG A 110 19.47 3.77 1.69
N ARG A 111 20.39 4.48 2.35
CA ARG A 111 21.74 3.94 2.66
C ARG A 111 21.68 2.64 3.47
N GLY A 112 20.78 2.55 4.45
CA GLY A 112 20.59 1.35 5.25
C GLY A 112 20.15 0.14 4.42
N ILE A 113 19.19 0.33 3.51
CA ILE A 113 18.69 -0.71 2.60
C ILE A 113 19.80 -1.14 1.64
N LEU A 114 20.45 -0.20 0.97
CA LEU A 114 21.51 -0.48 -0.01
C LEU A 114 22.69 -1.21 0.66
N GLY A 115 23.10 -0.77 1.85
CA GLY A 115 24.13 -1.43 2.65
C GLY A 115 23.76 -2.86 3.04
N ALA A 116 22.53 -3.09 3.50
CA ALA A 116 22.04 -4.43 3.83
C ALA A 116 22.01 -5.37 2.61
N CYS A 117 21.71 -4.83 1.44
CA CYS A 117 21.71 -5.55 0.16
C CYS A 117 23.09 -5.63 -0.50
N LYS A 118 24.12 -5.00 0.07
CA LYS A 118 25.47 -4.87 -0.51
C LYS A 118 25.47 -4.23 -1.91
N ILE A 119 24.56 -3.28 -2.13
CA ILE A 119 24.45 -2.47 -3.35
C ILE A 119 25.16 -1.13 -3.08
N ALA A 120 25.92 -0.63 -4.06
CA ALA A 120 26.57 0.67 -3.98
C ALA A 120 25.53 1.79 -4.08
N ASP A 121 25.63 2.81 -3.22
CA ASP A 121 24.76 3.99 -3.25
C ASP A 121 25.30 5.02 -4.24
N ASP A 122 24.92 4.85 -5.52
CA ASP A 122 25.35 5.70 -6.63
C ASP A 122 24.16 6.25 -7.45
N ALA A 123 24.44 7.02 -8.50
CA ALA A 123 23.42 7.65 -9.34
C ALA A 123 22.48 6.66 -10.08
N SER A 124 22.78 5.36 -10.07
CA SER A 124 21.92 4.31 -10.63
C SER A 124 21.02 3.64 -9.58
N SER A 125 21.21 3.99 -8.29
CA SER A 125 20.41 3.46 -7.19
C SER A 125 19.05 4.15 -7.10
N PRO A 126 17.97 3.38 -6.87
CA PRO A 126 16.60 3.91 -6.75
C PRO A 126 16.39 4.76 -5.49
#